data_AF-A0A1G1V6V1-F1
#
_entry.id   AF-A0A1G1V6V1-F1
#
_cell.length_a   1.000
_cell.length_b   1.000
_cell.length_c   1.000
_cell.angle_alpha   90.00
_cell.angle_beta   90.00
_cell.angle_gamma   90.00
#
_symmetry.space_group_name_H-M   'P 1'
#
loop_
_entity.id
_entity.type
_entity.pdbx_description
1 polymer ?
#
loop_
_entity_poly.entity_id
_entity_poly.type
_entity_poly.pdbx_seq_one_letter_code
_entity_poly.pdbx_strand_id
1 'polypeptide(L)' 'MLKLSTTGFGLVAALAWNEAVKTFIEEYVKPYTPAGSGLVSQIIYAVIITLLAVTITYQLTVLKRKFSKK' A
#
# COMPACT_ATOMS: atom_id res chain seq x y z
N MET A 1 -26.87 -6.79 -0.48
CA MET A 1 -26.54 -5.35 -0.55
C MET A 1 -25.20 -5.05 0.14
N LEU A 2 -25.03 -5.33 1.44
CA LEU A 2 -23.77 -5.08 2.18
C LEU A 2 -22.50 -5.64 1.51
N LYS A 3 -22.49 -6.90 1.05
CA LYS A 3 -21.33 -7.50 0.37
C LYS A 3 -20.92 -6.72 -0.88
N LEU A 4 -21.86 -6.43 -1.80
CA LEU A 4 -21.57 -5.65 -3.01
C LEU A 4 -21.05 -4.24 -2.67
N SER A 5 -21.65 -3.57 -1.69
CA SER A 5 -21.20 -2.24 -1.26
C SER A 5 -19.78 -2.30 -0.69
N THR A 6 -19.46 -3.26 0.18
CA THR A 6 -18.10 -3.42 0.72
C THR A 6 -17.07 -3.78 -0.35
N THR A 7 -17.43 -4.59 -1.35
CA THR A 7 -16.53 -4.92 -2.46
C THR A 7 -16.29 -3.71 -3.36
N GLY A 8 -17.34 -2.92 -3.66
CA GLY A 8 -17.23 -1.68 -4.42
C GLY A 8 -16.35 -0.65 -3.72
N PHE A 9 -16.55 -0.42 -2.42
CA PHE A 9 -15.69 0.45 -1.62
C PHE A 9 -14.25 -0.08 -1.49
N GLY A 10 -14.07 -1.41 -1.42
CA GLY A 10 -12.75 -2.03 -1.42
C GLY A 10 -11.95 -1.72 -2.70
N LEU A 11 -12.61 -1.70 -3.86
CA LEU A 11 -11.98 -1.33 -5.13
C LEU A 11 -11.56 0.14 -5.14
N VAL A 12 -12.45 1.04 -4.70
CA VAL A 12 -12.15 2.48 -4.61
C VAL A 12 -11.01 2.74 -3.63
N ALA A 13 -11.00 2.07 -2.48
CA ALA A 13 -9.94 2.19 -1.49
C ALA A 13 -8.59 1.70 -2.03
N ALA A 14 -8.57 0.58 -2.77
CA ALA A 14 -7.35 0.08 -3.40
C ALA A 14 -6.79 1.06 -4.44
N LEU A 15 -7.65 1.67 -5.25
CA LEU A 15 -7.24 2.70 -6.23
C LEU A 15 -6.73 3.97 -5.56
N ALA A 16 -7.43 4.45 -4.52
CA ALA A 16 -7.02 5.63 -3.76
C ALA A 16 -5.67 5.43 -3.08
N TRP A 17 -5.42 4.25 -2.50
CA TRP A 17 -4.14 3.93 -1.88
C TRP A 17 -3.00 3.84 -2.90
N ASN A 18 -3.25 3.29 -4.10
CA ASN A 18 -2.27 3.26 -5.18
C ASN A 18 -1.81 4.67 -5.55
N GLU A 19 -2.77 5.56 -5.82
CA GLU A 19 -2.46 6.95 -6.19
C GLU A 19 -1.80 7.72 -5.03
N ALA A 20 -2.27 7.54 -3.79
CA ALA A 20 -1.67 8.19 -2.62
C ALA A 20 -0.18 7.84 -2.46
N VAL A 21 0.19 6.56 -2.61
CA VAL A 21 1.58 6.13 -2.48
C VAL A 21 2.44 6.64 -3.64
N LYS A 22 1.90 6.65 -4.87
CA LYS A 22 2.61 7.23 -6.02
C LYS A 22 2.91 8.71 -5.79
N THR A 23 1.89 9.52 -5.49
CA THR A 23 2.06 10.96 -5.26
C THR A 23 3.01 11.23 -4.11
N PHE A 24 2.90 10.47 -3.00
CA PHE A 24 3.83 10.59 -1.89
C PHE A 24 5.29 10.37 -2.32
N ILE A 25 5.55 9.36 -3.15
CA ILE A 25 6.91 9.07 -3.61
C ILE A 25 7.37 10.11 -4.63
N GLU A 26 6.50 10.56 -5.52
CA GLU A 26 6.84 11.62 -6.46
C GLU A 26 7.15 12.94 -5.77
N GLU A 27 6.42 13.29 -4.72
CA GLU A 27 6.58 14.57 -4.03
C GLU A 27 7.68 14.53 -2.95
N TYR A 28 7.84 13.41 -2.24
CA TYR A 28 8.79 13.28 -1.12
C TYR A 28 10.06 12.51 -1.47
N VAL A 29 10.15 11.81 -2.60
CA VAL A 29 11.34 11.00 -2.96
C VAL A 29 12.01 11.51 -4.24
N LYS A 30 11.27 11.95 -5.27
CA LYS A 30 11.91 12.56 -6.47
C LYS A 30 12.80 13.77 -6.16
N PRO A 31 12.48 14.69 -5.23
CA PRO A 31 13.35 15.84 -4.98
C PRO A 31 14.71 15.46 -4.39
N TYR A 32 14.78 14.31 -3.72
CA TYR A 32 16.00 13.79 -3.09
C TYR A 32 16.79 12.85 -3.99
N THR A 33 16.29 12.55 -5.20
CA THR A 33 16.97 11.67 -6.16
C THR A 33 17.46 12.51 -7.36
N PRO A 34 18.74 12.35 -7.79
CA PRO A 34 19.28 13.15 -8.89
C PRO A 34 18.43 13.03 -10.16
N ALA A 35 18.16 14.17 -10.80
CA ALA A 35 17.36 14.29 -12.01
C ALA A 35 17.87 13.32 -13.11
N GLY A 36 17.13 12.24 -13.35
CA GLY A 36 17.49 11.19 -14.31
C GLY A 36 17.09 9.77 -13.89
N SER A 37 16.75 9.55 -12.62
CA SER A 37 16.50 8.20 -12.07
C SER A 37 15.02 7.87 -11.85
N GLY A 38 14.18 7.95 -12.89
CA GLY A 38 12.78 7.50 -12.82
C GLY A 38 12.65 6.04 -12.33
N LEU A 39 13.63 5.21 -12.66
CA LEU A 39 13.74 3.82 -12.18
C LEU A 39 13.96 3.72 -10.66
N VAL A 40 14.72 4.63 -10.06
CA VAL A 40 14.98 4.63 -8.61
C VAL A 40 13.71 4.99 -7.84
N SER A 41 12.93 5.96 -8.35
CA SER A 41 11.59 6.28 -7.83
C SER A 41 10.65 5.05 -7.88
N GLN A 42 10.66 4.29 -8.98
CA GLN A 42 9.85 3.07 -9.12
C GLN A 42 10.31 1.93 -8.20
N ILE A 43 11.63 1.76 -8.00
CA ILE A 43 12.17 0.75 -7.07
C ILE A 43 11.79 1.10 -5.63
N ILE A 44 11.87 2.38 -5.24
CA ILE A 44 11.44 2.83 -3.91
C ILE A 44 9.94 2.59 -3.72
N TYR A 45 9.11 2.87 -4.73
CA TYR A 45 7.70 2.50 -4.73
C TYR A 45 7.47 1.01 -4.50
N ALA A 46 8.17 0.15 -5.24
CA ALA A 46 8.03 -1.29 -5.10
C ALA A 46 8.40 -1.77 -3.68
N VAL A 47 9.48 -1.24 -3.10
CA VAL A 47 9.92 -1.60 -1.74
C VAL A 47 8.90 -1.12 -0.69
N ILE A 48 8.45 0.13 -0.77
CA ILE A 48 7.48 0.70 0.18
C ILE A 48 6.17 -0.09 0.16
N ILE A 49 5.62 -0.36 -1.03
CA ILE A 49 4.39 -1.14 -1.16
C ILE A 49 4.56 -2.56 -0.65
N THR A 50 5.71 -3.19 -0.91
CA THR A 50 6.00 -4.54 -0.40
C THR A 50 6.04 -4.57 1.12
N LEU A 51 6.72 -3.60 1.75
CA LEU A 51 6.79 -3.50 3.20
C LEU A 51 5.41 -3.25 3.83
N LEU A 52 4.61 -2.36 3.23
CA LEU A 52 3.23 -2.12 3.66
C LEU A 52 2.38 -3.40 3.56
N ALA A 53 2.43 -4.09 2.43
CA ALA A 53 1.68 -5.32 2.21
C ALA A 53 2.08 -6.41 3.21
N VAL A 54 3.38 -6.63 3.43
CA VAL A 54 3.90 -7.59 4.42
C VAL A 54 3.46 -7.20 5.83
N THR A 55 3.55 -5.92 6.19
CA THR A 55 3.14 -5.44 7.52
C THR A 55 1.65 -5.67 7.77
N ILE A 56 0.79 -5.30 6.81
CA ILE A 56 -0.66 -5.48 6.93
C ILE A 56 -1.01 -6.98 6.99
N THR A 57 -0.46 -7.80 6.09
CA THR A 57 -0.74 -9.25 6.06
C THR A 57 -0.22 -9.95 7.31
N TYR A 58 0.93 -9.54 7.85
CA TYR A 58 1.45 -10.04 9.11
C TYR A 58 0.54 -9.68 10.29
N GLN A 59 0.14 -8.40 10.40
CA GLN A 59 -0.77 -7.96 11.47
C GLN A 59 -2.12 -8.67 11.41
N LEU A 60 -2.68 -8.85 10.20
CA LEU A 60 -3.91 -9.63 10.01
C LEU A 60 -3.76 -11.09 10.44
N THR A 61 -2.61 -11.71 10.14
CA THR A 61 -2.32 -13.09 10.55
C THR A 61 -2.23 -13.22 12.06
N VAL A 62 -1.55 -12.27 12.73
CA VAL A 62 -1.45 -12.21 14.19
C VAL A 62 -2.83 -12.01 14.83
N LEU A 63 -3.63 -11.09 14.28
CA LEU A 63 -4.97 -10.80 14.78
C LEU A 63 -5.89 -12.02 14.64
N LYS A 64 -5.87 -12.70 13.49
CA LYS A 64 -6.62 -13.94 13.26
C LYS A 64 -6.24 -15.02 14.26
N ARG A 65 -4.95 -15.19 14.56
CA ARG A 65 -4.47 -16.16 15.57
C ARG A 65 -4.98 -15.83 16.97
N LYS A 66 -5.10 -14.53 17.30
CA LYS A 66 -5.60 -14.06 18.61
C LYS A 66 -7.10 -14.31 18.76
N PHE A 67 -7.88 -14.06 17.71
CA PHE A 67 -9.32 -14.32 17.68
C PHE A 67 -9.68 -15.80 17.56
N SER A 68 -8.89 -16.61 16.85
CA SER A 68 -9.11 -18.06 16.75
C SER A 68 -8.79 -18.84 18.03
N LYS A 69 -8.10 -18.22 19.00
CA LYS A 69 -7.78 -18.82 20.31
C LYS A 69 -8.84 -18.55 21.38
N LYS A 70 -9.89 -17.79 21.07
CA LYS A 70 -11.01 -17.48 21.97
C LYS A 70 -12.26 -18.16 21.45
#